data_AF-A0A291QY39-F1
#
_entry.id   AF-A0A291QY39-F1
#
_cell.length_a   1.000
_cell.length_b   1.000
_cell.length_c   1.000
_cell.angle_alpha   90.00
_cell.angle_beta   90.00
_cell.angle_gamma   90.00
#
_symmetry.space_group_name_H-M   'P 1'
#
loop_
_entity.id
_entity.type
_entity.pdbx_description
1 polymer ?
#
loop_
_entity_poly.entity_id
_entity_poly.type
_entity_poly.pdbx_seq_one_letter_code
_entity_poly.pdbx_strand_id
1 'polypeptide(L)' 'MKPEDRYPGLEHKGATLSAFAVAIDVFILSLKSGELVRFTPDDPKKFRQWLEAHQVRDADKKQGQDTAAALKSTRRRRLF' A
#
# COMPACT_ATOMS: atom_id res chain seq x y z
N MET A 1 9.78 -13.99 -3.18
CA MET A 1 8.51 -14.71 -3.46
C MET A 1 7.47 -13.67 -3.85
N LYS A 2 6.66 -13.93 -4.87
CA LYS A 2 5.50 -13.07 -5.18
C LYS A 2 4.40 -13.40 -4.16
N PRO A 3 3.72 -12.41 -3.56
CA PRO A 3 2.55 -12.68 -2.74
C PRO A 3 1.45 -13.30 -3.61
N GLU A 4 0.58 -14.14 -3.02
CA GLU A 4 -0.56 -14.72 -3.74
C GLU A 4 -1.51 -13.63 -4.26
N ASP A 5 -2.05 -13.80 -5.45
CA ASP A 5 -2.88 -12.78 -6.12
C ASP A 5 -4.15 -12.42 -5.33
N ARG A 6 -4.62 -13.28 -4.43
CA ARG A 6 -5.86 -13.11 -3.65
C ARG A 6 -5.63 -13.54 -2.21
N TYR A 7 -6.16 -12.78 -1.25
CA TYR A 7 -6.14 -13.17 0.16
C TYR A 7 -7.33 -14.11 0.46
N PRO A 8 -7.19 -15.12 1.34
CA PRO A 8 -8.30 -16.00 1.72
C PRO A 8 -9.52 -15.21 2.22
N GLY A 9 -10.70 -15.52 1.68
CA GLY A 9 -11.95 -14.84 2.03
C GLY A 9 -12.15 -13.46 1.36
N LEU A 10 -11.14 -12.89 0.71
CA LEU A 10 -11.29 -11.64 -0.03
C LEU A 10 -11.70 -11.91 -1.49
N GLU A 11 -12.82 -11.32 -1.93
CA GLU A 11 -13.32 -11.51 -3.28
C GLU A 11 -12.48 -10.80 -4.37
N HIS A 12 -11.60 -9.88 -4.00
CA HIS A 12 -10.83 -9.11 -4.97
C HIS A 12 -9.36 -9.49 -4.97
N LYS A 13 -8.72 -9.43 -6.15
CA LYS A 13 -7.28 -9.64 -6.28
C LYS A 13 -6.52 -8.42 -5.77
N GLY A 14 -5.31 -8.60 -5.26
CA GLY A 14 -4.47 -7.48 -4.79
C GLY A 14 -4.24 -6.44 -5.88
N ALA A 15 -4.06 -6.88 -7.13
CA ALA A 15 -3.87 -6.01 -8.29
C ALA A 15 -5.06 -5.10 -8.63
N THR A 16 -6.27 -5.40 -8.14
CA THR A 16 -7.47 -4.55 -8.36
C THR A 16 -7.64 -3.48 -7.29
N LEU A 17 -6.91 -3.58 -6.18
CA LEU A 17 -6.94 -2.61 -5.09
C LEU A 17 -6.08 -1.38 -5.42
N SER A 18 -6.47 -0.23 -4.91
CA SER A 18 -5.78 1.06 -5.08
C SER A 18 -5.28 1.61 -3.75
N ALA A 19 -6.09 1.54 -2.70
CA ALA A 19 -5.76 2.03 -1.38
C ALA A 19 -6.51 1.26 -0.28
N PHE A 20 -6.07 1.40 0.97
CA PHE A 20 -6.79 0.91 2.14
C PHE A 20 -6.74 1.92 3.28
N ALA A 21 -7.71 1.86 4.18
CA ALA A 21 -7.73 2.53 5.48
C ALA A 21 -8.15 1.53 6.56
N VAL A 22 -7.78 1.77 7.82
CA VAL A 22 -8.09 0.85 8.92
C VAL A 22 -8.89 1.58 10.01
N ALA A 23 -10.05 1.02 10.37
CA ALA A 23 -10.87 1.52 11.46
C ALA A 23 -11.38 0.36 12.31
N ILE A 24 -10.94 0.28 13.57
CA ILE A 24 -11.38 -0.72 14.57
C ILE A 24 -11.34 -2.14 13.96
N ASP A 25 -10.15 -2.57 13.51
CA ASP A 25 -9.88 -3.87 12.86
C ASP A 25 -10.64 -4.17 11.56
N VAL A 26 -11.43 -3.23 11.05
CA VAL A 26 -12.06 -3.28 9.73
C VAL A 26 -11.16 -2.57 8.71
N PHE A 27 -10.84 -3.26 7.63
CA PHE A 27 -10.14 -2.68 6.49
C PHE A 27 -11.16 -2.15 5.50
N ILE A 28 -11.05 -0.88 5.16
CA ILE A 28 -11.81 -0.24 4.09
C ILE A 28 -10.89 -0.20 2.87
N LEU A 29 -11.20 -1.00 1.87
CA LEU A 29 -10.43 -1.15 0.64
C LEU A 29 -11.06 -0.31 -0.46
N SER A 30 -10.24 0.51 -1.12
CA SER A 30 -10.61 1.16 -2.37
C SER A 30 -10.11 0.33 -3.54
N LEU A 31 -11.00 0.04 -4.48
CA LEU A 31 -10.67 -0.59 -5.75
C LEU A 31 -10.26 0.47 -6.76
N LYS A 32 -9.55 0.04 -7.80
CA LYS A 32 -9.24 0.89 -8.97
C LYS A 32 -10.48 1.31 -9.75
N SER A 33 -11.59 0.59 -9.61
CA SER A 33 -12.90 0.97 -10.15
C SER A 33 -13.54 2.17 -9.43
N GLY A 34 -13.03 2.54 -8.24
CA GLY A 34 -13.64 3.53 -7.35
C GLY A 34 -14.63 2.95 -6.33
N GLU A 35 -14.91 1.64 -6.40
CA GLU A 35 -15.72 0.95 -5.40
C GLU A 35 -14.99 0.85 -4.05
N LEU A 36 -15.75 0.87 -2.96
CA LEU A 36 -15.26 0.69 -1.60
C LEU A 36 -15.80 -0.60 -1.01
N VAL A 37 -14.90 -1.46 -0.54
CA VAL A 37 -15.21 -2.77 0.03
C VAL A 37 -14.71 -2.82 1.46
N ARG A 38 -15.52 -3.37 2.37
CA ARG A 38 -15.12 -3.61 3.76
C ARG A 38 -14.69 -5.06 3.91
N PHE A 39 -13.59 -5.28 4.62
CA PHE A 39 -13.07 -6.61 4.89
C PHE A 39 -12.52 -6.70 6.31
N THR A 40 -12.88 -7.77 7.01
CA THR A 40 -12.39 -8.07 8.36
C THR A 40 -11.62 -9.38 8.29
N PRO A 41 -10.28 -9.34 8.24
CA PRO A 41 -9.46 -10.55 8.21
C PRO A 41 -9.37 -11.20 9.60
N ASP A 42 -9.20 -12.52 9.63
CA ASP A 42 -8.90 -13.25 10.88
C ASP A 42 -7.54 -12.85 11.48
N ASP A 43 -6.58 -12.46 10.62
CA ASP A 43 -5.27 -11.93 11.02
C ASP A 43 -5.01 -10.56 10.35
N PRO A 44 -5.36 -9.46 11.04
CA PRO A 44 -5.14 -8.09 10.58
C PRO A 44 -3.69 -7.78 10.20
N LYS A 45 -2.73 -8.34 10.94
CA LYS A 45 -1.30 -8.09 10.72
C LYS A 45 -0.84 -8.75 9.43
N LYS A 46 -1.22 -10.01 9.20
CA LYS A 46 -0.90 -10.73 7.97
C LYS A 46 -1.59 -10.11 6.76
N PHE A 47 -2.84 -9.66 6.91
CA PHE A 47 -3.55 -8.97 5.83
C PHE A 47 -2.89 -7.65 5.44
N ARG A 48 -2.47 -6.83 6.41
CA ARG A 48 -1.71 -5.59 6.14
C ARG A 48 -0.42 -5.86 5.37
N GLN A 49 0.36 -6.87 5.78
CA GLN A 49 1.60 -7.25 5.09
C GLN A 49 1.32 -7.68 3.63
N TRP A 50 0.22 -8.38 3.39
CA TRP A 50 -0.19 -8.76 2.04
C TRP A 50 -0.57 -7.55 1.16
N LEU A 51 -1.25 -6.54 1.73
CA LEU A 51 -1.57 -5.28 1.05
C LEU A 51 -0.30 -4.51 0.69
N GLU A 52 0.65 -4.40 1.63
CA GLU A 52 1.94 -3.75 1.42
C GLU A 52 2.78 -4.46 0.33
N ALA A 53 2.77 -5.80 0.33
CA ALA A 53 3.45 -6.60 -0.70
C ALA A 53 2.85 -6.41 -2.11
N HIS A 54 1.56 -6.07 -2.18
CA HIS A 54 0.87 -5.68 -3.42
C HIS A 54 0.96 -4.19 -3.74
N GLN A 55 1.73 -3.42 -2.96
CA GLN A 55 1.89 -1.98 -3.10
C GLN A 55 0.56 -1.21 -3.03
N VAL A 56 -0.41 -1.74 -2.29
CA VAL A 56 -1.68 -1.03 -2.04
C VAL A 56 -1.40 0.12 -1.08
N ARG A 57 -1.85 1.33 -1.45
CA ARG A 57 -1.54 2.54 -0.70
C ARG A 57 -2.28 2.57 0.65
N ASP A 58 -1.54 2.76 1.74
CA ASP A 58 -2.12 3.08 3.04
C ASP A 58 -2.59 4.55 3.04
N ALA A 59 -3.90 4.78 3.18
CA ALA A 59 -4.50 6.11 3.16
C ALA A 59 -4.31 6.88 4.47
N ASP A 60 -4.09 6.17 5.59
CA ASP A 60 -3.90 6.75 6.92
C ASP A 60 -2.43 7.13 7.17
N LYS A 61 -1.51 6.55 6.41
CA LYS A 61 -0.08 6.90 6.47
C LYS A 61 0.13 8.30 5.88
N LYS A 62 0.32 9.30 6.77
CA LYS A 62 0.76 10.65 6.36
C LYS A 62 2.05 10.54 5.52
N GLN A 63 2.07 11.15 4.34
CA GLN A 63 3.29 11.31 3.55
C GLN A 63 4.30 12.12 4.35
N GLY A 64 5.32 11.45 4.86
CA GLY A 64 6.40 12.09 5.59
C GLY A 64 7.58 11.14 5.66
N GLN A 65 8.35 11.06 4.57
CA GLN A 65 9.81 10.88 4.51
C GLN A 65 10.29 10.49 3.09
N ASP A 66 10.06 11.38 2.12
CA ASP A 66 10.94 11.51 0.94
C ASP A 66 11.82 12.75 1.11
N THR A 67 12.58 12.82 2.21
CA THR A 67 13.62 13.86 2.39
C THR A 67 14.87 13.26 2.99
N ALA A 68 15.49 12.31 2.30
CA ALA A 68 16.89 11.93 2.56
C ALA A 68 17.66 11.45 1.32
N ALA A 69 16.99 11.05 0.23
CA ALA A 69 17.66 10.47 -0.94
C ALA A 69 18.02 11.47 -2.07
N ALA A 70 17.47 12.69 -2.08
CA ALA A 70 17.65 13.62 -3.20
C ALA A 70 18.84 14.61 -3.09
N LEU A 71 19.61 14.61 -1.99
CA LEU A 71 20.73 15.56 -1.82
C LEU A 71 22.13 15.01 -2.16
N LYS A 72 22.25 13.80 -2.72
CA LYS A 72 23.58 13.20 -3.01
C LYS A 72 23.99 13.12 -4.48
N SER A 73 23.21 13.66 -5.43
CA SER A 73 23.51 13.46 -6.88
C SER A 73 23.77 14.73 -7.71
N THR A 74 24.08 15.89 -7.12
CA THR A 74 24.39 17.08 -7.93
C THR A 74 25.46 17.97 -7.30
N ARG A 75 26.70 17.47 -7.20
CA ARG A 75 27.87 18.36 -7.34
C ARG A 75 28.35 18.26 -8.78
N ARG A 76 27.90 19.22 -9.59
CA ARG A 76 28.29 19.44 -10.97
C ARG A 76 29.81 19.52 -11.07
N ARG A 77 30.39 18.70 -11.95
CA ARG A 77 31.67 19.01 -12.59
C ARG A 77 31.54 20.31 -13.38
N ARG A 78 32.68 21.03 -13.44
CA ARG A 78 33.10 22.04 -14.44
C ARG A 78 33.00 23.50 -13.97
N LEU A 79 34.12 24.02 -13.49
CA LEU A 79 34.57 25.39 -13.75
C LEU A 79 35.61 25.30 -14.87
N PHE A 80 35.53 26.24 -15.80
CA PHE A 80 36.47 26.44 -16.91
C PHE A 80 37.82 26.92 -16.38
#